data_AF-A0AAD5P0V5-F1
#
_entry.id   AF-A0AAD5P0V5-F1
#
_cell.length_a   1.000
_cell.length_b   1.000
_cell.length_c   1.000
_cell.angle_alpha   90.00
_cell.angle_beta   90.00
_cell.angle_gamma   90.00
#
_symmetry.space_group_name_H-M   'P 1'
#
loop_
_entity.id
_entity.type
_entity.pdbx_description
1 polymer ?
#
loop_
_entity_poly.entity_id
_entity_poly.type
_entity_poly.pdbx_seq_one_letter_code
_entity_poly.pdbx_strand_id
1 'polypeptide(L)'
;MASSSSSSLHLLSFFFTIVLAFISVYSKTFKPPKPSAFIFPIKRDEKALQFYTSLDMGTHTNYIDVVIDLGGQFTWLDCDQYYSSTYRHVRCWSPKCKATIGGDGASCIDCNEKPHRPGCTRNTYALSSYNPKTSMFTVGGVGEDTMQVSSTDGNVYLLDENMRRFTFACGVKDLLSGLANDLEEF
;
A
#
# COMPACT_ATOMS: atom_id res chain seq x y z
N MET A 1 -40.75 -8.29 -54.50
CA MET A 1 -39.45 -7.89 -53.93
C MET A 1 -39.50 -7.44 -52.45
N ALA A 2 -40.68 -7.34 -51.79
CA ALA A 2 -40.77 -6.86 -50.41
C ALA A 2 -40.51 -7.92 -49.31
N SER A 3 -40.70 -9.23 -49.55
CA SER A 3 -40.55 -10.25 -48.50
C SER A 3 -39.09 -10.54 -48.13
N SER A 4 -38.16 -10.39 -49.07
CA SER A 4 -36.72 -10.63 -48.85
C SER A 4 -36.11 -9.63 -47.84
N SER A 5 -36.59 -8.38 -47.83
CA SER A 5 -36.12 -7.34 -46.90
C SER A 5 -36.53 -7.63 -45.45
N SER A 6 -37.76 -8.10 -45.23
CA SER A 6 -38.25 -8.49 -43.90
C SER A 6 -37.47 -9.67 -43.33
N SER A 7 -37.22 -10.72 -44.13
CA SER A 7 -36.40 -11.87 -43.71
C SER A 7 -34.96 -11.48 -43.34
N SER A 8 -34.37 -10.54 -44.07
CA SER A 8 -33.02 -10.02 -43.79
C SER A 8 -32.95 -9.25 -42.45
N LEU A 9 -33.98 -8.48 -42.11
CA LEU A 9 -34.05 -7.74 -40.85
C LEU A 9 -34.21 -8.67 -39.64
N HIS A 10 -34.98 -9.75 -39.77
CA HIS A 10 -35.12 -10.77 -38.73
C HIS A 10 -33.81 -11.52 -38.47
N LEU A 11 -33.06 -11.85 -39.53
CA LEU A 11 -31.74 -12.48 -39.41
C LEU A 11 -30.73 -11.56 -38.71
N LEU A 12 -30.74 -10.26 -39.04
CA LEU A 12 -29.85 -9.27 -38.41
C LEU A 12 -30.16 -9.09 -36.91
N SER A 13 -31.45 -9.01 -36.56
CA SER A 13 -31.92 -8.91 -35.18
C SER A 13 -31.55 -10.15 -34.36
N PHE A 14 -31.71 -11.34 -34.94
CA PHE A 14 -31.32 -12.60 -34.31
C PHE A 14 -29.80 -12.70 -34.09
N PHE A 15 -28.99 -12.26 -35.05
CA PHE A 15 -27.54 -12.21 -34.88
C PHE A 15 -27.12 -11.24 -33.77
N PHE A 16 -27.77 -10.07 -33.70
CA PHE A 16 -27.49 -9.07 -32.66
C PHE A 16 -27.83 -9.58 -31.25
N THR A 17 -28.96 -10.28 -31.08
CA THR A 17 -29.32 -10.86 -29.78
C THR A 17 -28.38 -11.98 -29.36
N ILE A 18 -27.89 -12.79 -30.31
CA ILE A 18 -26.84 -13.79 -30.06
C ILE A 18 -25.54 -13.12 -29.60
N VAL A 19 -25.08 -12.08 -30.29
CA VAL A 19 -23.86 -11.34 -29.91
C VAL A 19 -23.99 -10.73 -28.51
N LEU A 20 -25.13 -10.11 -28.20
CA LEU A 20 -25.39 -9.58 -26.85
C LEU A 20 -25.42 -10.67 -25.78
N ALA A 21 -26.00 -11.84 -26.08
CA ALA A 21 -25.98 -12.99 -25.18
C ALA A 21 -24.55 -13.50 -24.92
N PHE A 22 -23.72 -13.60 -25.96
CA PHE A 22 -22.31 -13.98 -25.82
C PHE A 22 -21.50 -12.97 -24.99
N ILE A 23 -21.70 -11.66 -25.20
CA ILE A 23 -21.03 -10.60 -24.42
C ILE A 23 -21.45 -10.68 -22.94
N SER A 24 -22.75 -10.90 -22.67
CA SER A 24 -23.30 -11.06 -21.31
C SER A 24 -22.72 -12.29 -20.58
N VAL A 25 -22.54 -13.41 -21.29
CA VAL A 25 -21.92 -14.62 -20.73
C VAL A 25 -20.42 -14.41 -20.47
N TYR A 26 -19.67 -13.80 -21.39
CA TYR A 26 -18.24 -13.51 -21.21
C TYR A 26 -17.97 -12.55 -20.05
N SER A 27 -18.83 -11.53 -19.89
CA SER A 27 -18.67 -10.53 -18.83
C SER A 27 -18.89 -11.10 -17.42
N LYS A 28 -19.63 -12.21 -17.31
CA LYS A 28 -19.88 -12.89 -16.02
C LYS A 28 -18.78 -13.89 -15.63
N THR A 29 -17.96 -14.33 -16.58
CA THR A 29 -16.95 -15.38 -16.35
C THR A 29 -15.52 -14.86 -16.30
N PHE A 30 -15.26 -13.63 -16.76
CA PHE A 30 -13.94 -13.03 -16.61
C PHE A 30 -13.66 -12.68 -15.14
N LYS A 31 -12.92 -13.55 -14.46
CA LYS A 31 -12.26 -13.23 -13.20
C LYS A 31 -10.82 -12.88 -13.54
N PRO A 32 -10.33 -11.67 -13.23
CA PRO A 32 -8.91 -11.39 -13.39
C PRO A 32 -8.12 -12.45 -12.61
N PRO A 33 -6.98 -12.92 -13.14
CA PRO A 33 -6.11 -13.85 -12.43
C PRO A 33 -5.82 -13.28 -11.05
N LYS A 34 -5.93 -14.10 -10.01
CA LYS A 34 -5.49 -13.66 -8.68
C LYS A 34 -3.98 -13.40 -8.75
N PRO A 35 -3.50 -12.26 -8.24
CA PRO A 35 -2.07 -11.98 -8.23
C PRO A 35 -1.34 -13.10 -7.49
N SER A 36 -0.30 -13.65 -8.11
CA SER A 36 0.50 -14.72 -7.51
C SER A 36 1.64 -14.18 -6.64
N ALA A 37 2.13 -12.99 -6.99
CA ALA A 37 3.16 -12.26 -6.26
C ALA A 37 3.07 -10.75 -6.53
N PHE A 38 3.79 -9.98 -5.73
CA PHE A 38 3.98 -8.53 -5.90
C PHE A 38 5.45 -8.23 -6.20
N ILE A 39 5.70 -7.21 -7.00
CA ILE A 39 7.06 -6.77 -7.37
C ILE A 39 7.34 -5.42 -6.72
N PHE A 40 8.51 -5.34 -6.07
CA PHE A 40 9.10 -4.11 -5.58
C PHE A 40 10.48 -3.93 -6.24
N PRO A 41 10.67 -2.91 -7.10
CA PRO A 41 11.97 -2.64 -7.70
C PRO A 41 13.00 -2.24 -6.64
N ILE A 42 14.16 -2.91 -6.66
CA ILE A 42 15.26 -2.62 -5.73
C ILE A 42 16.26 -1.68 -6.38
N LYS A 43 16.58 -0.60 -5.67
CA LYS A 43 17.63 0.36 -6.01
C LYS A 43 18.76 0.27 -4.99
N ARG A 44 19.96 0.70 -5.39
CA ARG A 44 21.13 0.77 -4.52
C ARG A 44 21.56 2.21 -4.34
N ASP A 45 21.79 2.60 -3.10
CA ASP A 45 22.45 3.86 -2.75
C ASP A 45 23.95 3.59 -2.53
N GLU A 46 24.79 4.21 -3.36
CA GLU A 46 26.25 4.00 -3.34
C GLU A 46 26.94 4.74 -2.19
N LYS A 47 26.31 5.78 -1.60
CA LYS A 47 26.88 6.56 -0.50
C LYS A 47 26.64 5.86 0.84
N ALA A 48 25.39 5.47 1.10
CA ALA A 48 24.98 4.76 2.31
C ALA A 48 25.32 3.26 2.26
N LEU A 49 25.62 2.73 1.07
CA LEU A 49 25.83 1.30 0.79
C LEU A 49 24.61 0.46 1.21
N GLN A 50 23.42 0.98 0.93
CA GLN A 50 22.13 0.38 1.30
C GLN A 50 21.30 0.09 0.05
N PHE A 51 20.37 -0.85 0.19
CA PHE A 51 19.34 -1.10 -0.81
C PHE A 51 18.03 -0.51 -0.34
N TYR A 52 17.25 0.02 -1.28
CA TYR A 52 15.95 0.63 -0.99
C TYR A 52 14.95 0.33 -2.10
N THR A 53 13.66 0.45 -1.79
CA THR A 53 12.56 0.42 -2.76
C THR A 53 11.72 1.67 -2.61
N SER A 54 10.95 2.02 -3.63
CA SER A 54 9.96 3.09 -3.56
C SER A 54 8.58 2.50 -3.32
N LEU A 55 7.81 3.08 -2.40
CA LEU A 55 6.43 2.72 -2.10
C LEU A 55 5.49 3.79 -2.61
N ASP A 56 4.50 3.44 -3.44
CA ASP A 56 3.44 4.37 -3.84
C ASP A 56 2.28 4.28 -2.83
N MET A 57 2.18 5.29 -1.95
CA MET A 57 1.26 5.27 -0.81
C MET A 57 0.36 6.50 -0.70
N GLY A 58 -0.81 6.29 -0.09
CA GLY A 58 -1.76 7.32 0.29
C GLY A 58 -2.52 7.95 -0.88
N THR A 59 -3.03 9.17 -0.68
CA THR A 59 -3.88 9.86 -1.66
C THR A 59 -3.17 10.90 -2.53
N HIS A 60 -1.90 11.20 -2.26
CA HIS A 60 -1.14 12.20 -3.02
C HIS A 60 -0.02 11.59 -3.89
N THR A 61 -0.02 10.26 -4.12
CA THR A 61 1.08 9.54 -4.79
C THR A 61 2.42 9.98 -4.21
N ASN A 62 2.58 9.78 -2.90
CA ASN A 62 3.85 10.01 -2.25
C ASN A 62 4.69 8.76 -2.51
N TYR A 63 5.57 8.82 -3.53
CA TYR A 63 6.62 7.81 -3.64
C TYR A 63 7.55 8.00 -2.44
N ILE A 64 7.52 7.04 -1.52
CA ILE A 64 8.37 7.04 -0.33
C ILE A 64 9.46 6.03 -0.53
N ASP A 65 10.70 6.49 -0.53
CA ASP A 65 11.86 5.60 -0.55
C ASP A 65 12.07 5.00 0.84
N VAL A 66 12.11 3.68 0.92
CA VAL A 66 12.31 2.92 2.16
C VAL A 66 13.49 1.98 2.01
N VAL A 67 14.39 2.01 2.98
CA VAL A 67 15.54 1.09 3.05
C VAL A 67 15.05 -0.33 3.31
N ILE A 68 15.65 -1.29 2.62
CA ILE A 68 15.39 -2.72 2.80
C ILE A 68 16.24 -3.21 3.96
N ASP A 69 15.59 -3.40 5.11
CA ASP A 69 16.14 -4.08 6.27
C ASP A 69 15.58 -5.51 6.37
N LEU A 70 16.39 -6.50 5.99
CA LEU A 70 16.01 -7.92 6.06
C LEU A 70 15.88 -8.43 7.50
N GLY A 71 16.47 -7.75 8.48
CA GLY A 71 16.33 -8.05 9.91
C GLY A 71 15.20 -7.26 10.59
N GLY A 72 14.54 -6.35 9.85
CA GLY A 72 13.47 -5.52 10.36
C GLY A 72 12.21 -6.31 10.67
N GLN A 73 11.52 -5.96 11.77
CA GLN A 73 10.30 -6.65 12.19
C GLN A 73 9.04 -6.14 11.47
N PHE A 74 9.07 -4.89 11.01
CA PHE A 74 7.97 -4.20 10.35
C PHE A 74 8.49 -2.96 9.61
N THR A 75 7.72 -2.47 8.64
CA THR A 75 7.99 -1.19 7.97
C THR A 75 7.66 -0.04 8.90
N TRP A 76 8.53 0.96 8.95
CA TRP A 76 8.28 2.23 9.59
C TRP A 76 8.57 3.39 8.62
N LEU A 77 7.84 4.48 8.75
CA LEU A 77 7.93 5.67 7.88
C LEU A 77 8.07 6.93 8.72
N ASP A 78 8.79 7.94 8.22
CA ASP A 78 8.72 9.28 8.80
C ASP A 78 7.31 9.86 8.59
N CYS A 79 6.58 10.07 9.70
CA CYS A 79 5.24 10.60 9.68
C CYS A 79 5.17 12.10 9.99
N ASP A 80 6.29 12.79 10.19
CA ASP A 80 6.30 14.22 10.48
C ASP A 80 5.80 15.04 9.28
N GLN A 81 6.14 14.60 8.08
CA GLN A 81 5.72 15.24 6.83
C GLN A 81 4.78 14.37 5.98
N TYR A 82 4.31 13.24 6.50
CA TYR A 82 3.40 12.35 5.78
C TYR A 82 1.94 12.80 5.92
N TYR A 83 1.29 13.07 4.79
CA TYR A 83 -0.12 13.45 4.72
C TYR A 83 -0.86 12.57 3.72
N SER A 84 -1.96 11.98 4.19
CA SER A 84 -2.84 11.13 3.38
C SER A 84 -4.26 11.15 3.94
N SER A 85 -5.25 11.26 3.06
CA SER A 85 -6.66 11.26 3.45
C SER A 85 -7.23 9.85 3.66
N THR A 86 -6.51 8.81 3.23
CA THR A 86 -6.86 7.39 3.44
C THR A 86 -6.19 6.79 4.67
N TYR A 87 -5.28 7.52 5.32
CA TYR A 87 -4.61 7.11 6.55
C TYR A 87 -5.62 6.83 7.67
N ARG A 88 -5.37 5.74 8.42
CA ARG A 88 -6.09 5.41 9.65
C ARG A 88 -5.11 4.93 10.70
N HIS A 89 -5.24 5.42 11.93
CA HIS A 89 -4.49 4.86 13.04
C HIS A 89 -5.07 3.51 13.47
N VAL A 90 -4.22 2.58 13.88
CA VAL A 90 -4.65 1.35 14.53
C VAL A 90 -4.98 1.65 15.98
N ARG A 91 -6.25 1.51 16.37
CA ARG A 91 -6.67 1.74 17.75
C ARG A 91 -6.04 0.74 18.71
N CYS A 92 -5.61 1.23 19.87
CA CYS A 92 -5.05 0.37 20.90
C CYS A 92 -6.09 -0.66 21.37
N TRP A 93 -5.62 -1.87 21.67
CA TRP A 93 -6.43 -3.03 22.10
C TRP A 93 -7.50 -3.51 21.12
N SER A 94 -7.56 -2.94 19.91
CA SER A 94 -8.48 -3.41 18.86
C SER A 94 -8.11 -4.83 18.40
N PRO A 95 -9.02 -5.57 17.75
CA PRO A 95 -8.68 -6.86 17.14
C PRO A 95 -7.51 -6.75 16.15
N LYS A 96 -7.40 -5.63 15.43
CA LYS A 96 -6.28 -5.38 14.53
C LYS A 96 -4.96 -5.16 15.28
N CYS A 97 -4.98 -4.44 16.40
CA CYS A 97 -3.83 -4.33 17.31
C CYS A 97 -3.34 -5.72 17.72
N LYS A 98 -4.24 -6.59 18.22
CA LYS A 98 -3.90 -7.96 18.64
C LYS A 98 -3.32 -8.83 17.52
N ALA A 99 -3.76 -8.61 16.28
CA ALA A 99 -3.24 -9.30 15.10
C ALA A 99 -1.91 -8.72 14.58
N THR A 100 -1.46 -7.57 15.10
CA THR A 100 -0.18 -6.96 14.75
C THR A 100 0.91 -7.48 15.69
N ILE A 101 2.16 -7.49 15.24
CA ILE A 101 3.32 -7.88 16.05
C ILE A 101 3.31 -7.15 17.39
N GLY A 102 3.52 -7.86 18.51
CA GLY A 102 3.51 -7.26 19.85
C GLY A 102 2.13 -6.83 20.36
N GLY A 103 1.04 -7.19 19.67
CA GLY A 103 -0.32 -6.76 19.98
C GLY A 103 -0.91 -7.27 21.29
N ASP A 104 -0.42 -8.40 21.81
CA ASP A 104 -0.89 -8.98 23.08
C ASP A 104 -0.42 -8.18 24.30
N GLY A 105 0.72 -7.49 24.18
CA GLY A 105 1.30 -6.60 25.19
C GLY A 105 1.20 -5.14 24.75
N ALA A 106 0.06 -4.73 24.19
CA ALA A 106 -0.06 -3.48 23.47
C ALA A 106 0.41 -2.26 24.28
N SER A 107 1.35 -1.51 23.72
CA SER A 107 1.65 -0.16 24.16
C SER A 107 0.70 0.82 23.45
N CYS A 108 0.15 1.78 24.19
CA CYS A 108 -0.73 2.80 23.64
C CYS A 108 -0.06 4.17 23.71
N ILE A 109 -0.21 4.96 22.66
CA ILE A 109 0.20 6.36 22.63
C ILE A 109 -1.00 7.28 22.44
N ASP A 110 -0.94 8.42 23.11
CA ASP A 110 -1.89 9.52 22.99
C ASP A 110 -1.15 10.80 22.62
N CYS A 111 -1.43 11.31 21.41
CA CYS A 111 -0.99 12.62 20.99
C CYS A 111 -2.15 13.62 21.09
N ASN A 112 -1.91 14.72 21.81
CA ASN A 112 -2.94 15.74 22.09
C ASN A 112 -2.92 16.92 21.14
N GLU A 113 -1.92 17.01 20.25
CA GLU A 113 -1.81 18.05 19.24
C GLU A 113 -2.99 17.97 18.23
N LYS A 114 -3.44 19.15 17.78
CA LYS A 114 -4.50 19.31 16.78
C LYS A 114 -4.03 20.22 15.65
N PRO A 115 -4.44 19.98 14.39
CA PRO A 115 -5.28 18.85 13.95
C PRO A 115 -4.53 17.51 14.05
N HIS A 116 -5.26 16.42 14.30
CA HIS A 116 -4.67 15.09 14.28
C HIS A 116 -4.14 14.78 12.87
N ARG A 117 -2.98 14.13 12.82
CA ARG A 117 -2.25 13.80 11.60
C ARG A 117 -1.64 12.39 11.72
N PRO A 118 -1.15 11.78 10.61
CA PRO A 118 -0.32 10.59 10.72
C PRO A 118 0.80 10.78 11.76
N GLY A 119 1.04 9.76 12.58
CA GLY A 119 1.98 9.83 13.71
C GLY A 119 1.45 10.54 14.98
N CYS A 120 0.39 11.34 14.89
CA CYS A 120 -0.20 12.05 16.03
C CYS A 120 -1.72 11.88 16.10
N THR A 121 -2.14 10.80 16.77
CA THR A 121 -3.54 10.45 17.04
C THR A 121 -3.72 9.99 18.49
N ARG A 122 -4.97 9.86 18.93
CA ARG A 122 -5.33 9.36 20.27
C ARG A 122 -5.57 7.86 20.28
N ASN A 123 -5.39 7.22 21.43
CA ASN A 123 -5.62 5.80 21.69
C ASN A 123 -5.06 4.92 20.58
N THR A 124 -3.82 5.18 20.18
CA THR A 124 -3.18 4.53 19.04
C THR A 124 -2.23 3.44 19.53
N TYR A 125 -2.25 2.28 18.89
CA TYR A 125 -1.29 1.22 19.15
C TYR A 125 0.12 1.69 18.78
N ALA A 126 1.13 1.42 19.60
CA ALA A 126 2.47 1.92 19.42
C ALA A 126 3.51 0.80 19.27
N LEU A 127 4.49 1.04 18.40
CA LEU A 127 5.66 0.19 18.18
C LEU A 127 6.94 1.02 18.31
N SER A 128 8.07 0.35 18.51
CA SER A 128 9.40 0.98 18.59
C SER A 128 10.15 0.77 17.28
N SER A 129 10.17 1.80 16.44
CA SER A 129 10.94 1.82 15.18
C SER A 129 12.43 1.93 15.49
N TYR A 130 13.28 1.19 14.77
CA TYR A 130 14.72 1.11 15.01
C TYR A 130 15.50 1.39 13.73
N ASN A 131 16.50 2.28 13.81
CA ASN A 131 17.48 2.50 12.76
C ASN A 131 18.78 1.76 13.13
N PRO A 132 19.12 0.66 12.44
CA PRO A 132 20.34 -0.10 12.72
C PRO A 132 21.64 0.64 12.37
N LYS A 133 21.57 1.68 11.53
CA LYS A 133 22.75 2.49 11.14
C LYS A 133 23.25 3.35 12.29
N THR A 134 22.33 3.94 13.04
CA THR A 134 22.63 4.87 14.14
C THR A 134 22.40 4.26 15.53
N SER A 135 21.82 3.05 15.60
CA SER A 135 21.34 2.42 16.83
C SER A 135 20.27 3.24 17.57
N MET A 136 19.58 4.13 16.85
CA MET A 136 18.49 4.95 17.39
C MET A 136 17.17 4.19 17.33
N PHE A 137 16.31 4.37 18.33
CA PHE A 137 14.93 3.92 18.28
C PHE A 137 13.98 5.02 18.72
N THR A 138 12.77 5.02 18.19
CA THR A 138 11.68 5.88 18.66
C THR A 138 10.38 5.12 18.73
N VAL A 139 9.57 5.46 19.73
CA VAL A 139 8.21 4.91 19.86
C VAL A 139 7.25 5.80 19.07
N GLY A 140 6.41 5.19 18.25
CA GLY A 140 5.39 5.92 17.52
C GLY A 140 4.16 5.07 17.20
N GLY A 141 3.10 5.76 16.78
CA GLY A 141 1.81 5.15 16.52
C GLY A 141 1.80 4.29 15.25
N VAL A 142 1.06 3.19 15.28
CA VAL A 142 0.84 2.31 14.13
C VAL A 142 -0.34 2.82 13.32
N GLY A 143 -0.13 2.91 12.01
CA GLY A 143 -1.12 3.32 11.03
C GLY A 143 -1.34 2.29 9.95
N GLU A 144 -2.41 2.49 9.18
CA GLU A 144 -2.66 1.83 7.92
C GLU A 144 -2.98 2.85 6.83
N ASP A 145 -2.59 2.55 5.60
CA ASP A 145 -2.93 3.37 4.44
C ASP A 145 -3.07 2.52 3.17
N THR A 146 -3.52 3.15 2.09
CA THR A 146 -3.54 2.56 0.75
C THR A 146 -2.14 2.55 0.16
N MET A 147 -1.82 1.49 -0.59
CA MET A 147 -0.59 1.35 -1.34
C MET A 147 -0.90 0.77 -2.72
N GLN A 148 -0.29 1.31 -3.76
CA GLN A 148 -0.32 0.72 -5.10
C GLN A 148 0.86 -0.23 -5.26
N VAL A 149 0.59 -1.45 -5.74
CA VAL A 149 1.60 -2.48 -5.95
C VAL A 149 1.43 -3.14 -7.30
N SER A 150 2.52 -3.37 -8.01
CA SER A 150 2.47 -4.11 -9.26
C SER A 150 2.46 -5.61 -8.99
N SER A 151 1.51 -6.32 -9.59
CA SER A 151 1.38 -7.77 -9.49
C SER A 151 2.09 -8.50 -10.63
N THR A 152 2.44 -9.77 -10.39
CA THR A 152 3.08 -10.64 -11.39
C THR A 152 2.62 -12.10 -11.28
N ASP A 153 2.73 -12.84 -12.39
CA ASP A 153 2.66 -14.31 -12.47
C ASP A 153 4.05 -14.99 -12.38
N GLY A 154 5.11 -14.19 -12.24
CA GLY A 154 6.51 -14.65 -12.26
C GLY A 154 7.20 -14.51 -13.62
N ASN A 155 6.46 -14.25 -14.71
CA ASN A 155 7.02 -14.01 -16.04
C ASN A 155 6.84 -12.56 -16.50
N VAL A 156 5.69 -11.94 -16.21
CA VAL A 156 5.35 -10.57 -16.64
C VAL A 156 4.68 -9.76 -15.55
N TYR A 157 4.73 -8.43 -15.69
CA TYR A 157 3.85 -7.53 -14.93
C TYR A 157 2.42 -7.72 -15.40
N LEU A 158 1.49 -7.91 -14.46
CA LEU A 158 0.09 -8.12 -14.76
C LEU A 158 -0.68 -6.81 -14.68
N LEU A 159 -0.86 -6.31 -13.46
CA LEU A 159 -1.73 -5.17 -13.14
C LEU A 159 -1.23 -4.44 -11.89
N ASP A 160 -1.47 -3.13 -11.83
CA ASP A 160 -1.35 -2.37 -10.59
C ASP A 160 -2.58 -2.62 -9.71
N GLU A 161 -2.33 -3.13 -8.51
CA GLU A 161 -3.33 -3.50 -7.52
C GLU A 161 -3.32 -2.52 -6.34
N ASN A 162 -4.50 -2.23 -5.81
CA ASN A 162 -4.66 -1.35 -4.66
C ASN A 162 -4.72 -2.15 -3.36
N MET A 163 -3.62 -2.14 -2.61
CA MET A 163 -3.56 -2.66 -1.25
C MET A 163 -4.17 -1.65 -0.27
N ARG A 164 -5.40 -1.91 0.18
CA ARG A 164 -6.17 -0.93 0.96
C ARG A 164 -5.70 -0.67 2.41
N ARG A 165 -4.87 -1.56 2.97
CA ARG A 165 -4.55 -1.58 4.40
C ARG A 165 -3.11 -2.02 4.66
N PHE A 166 -2.15 -1.40 3.98
CA PHE A 166 -0.75 -1.58 4.31
C PHE A 166 -0.48 -0.99 5.69
N THR A 167 0.06 -1.78 6.62
CA THR A 167 0.24 -1.39 8.04
C THR A 167 1.70 -1.07 8.31
N PHE A 168 1.97 0.05 8.97
CA PHE A 168 3.33 0.52 9.26
C PHE A 168 3.37 1.30 10.57
N ALA A 169 4.56 1.43 11.17
CA ALA A 169 4.78 2.28 12.33
C ALA A 169 5.22 3.69 11.91
N CYS A 170 4.75 4.71 12.61
CA CYS A 170 5.25 6.06 12.43
C CYS A 170 6.55 6.28 13.23
N GLY A 171 7.59 6.72 12.56
CA GLY A 171 8.80 7.29 13.15
C GLY A 171 8.80 8.81 13.05
N VAL A 172 9.91 9.39 13.51
CA VAL A 172 10.22 10.83 13.40
C VAL A 172 11.40 11.02 12.45
N LYS A 173 11.59 12.24 11.93
CA LYS A 173 12.66 12.55 10.98
C LYS A 173 14.05 12.13 11.46
N ASP A 174 14.37 12.28 12.74
CA ASP A 174 15.70 11.95 13.30
C ASP A 174 16.09 10.47 13.09
N LEU A 175 15.11 9.56 12.95
CA LEU A 175 15.37 8.17 12.64
C LEU A 175 15.92 7.95 11.23
N LEU A 176 15.80 8.91 10.31
CA LEU A 176 16.29 8.78 8.94
C LEU A 176 17.80 8.96 8.84
N SER A 177 18.45 9.46 9.88
CA SER A 177 19.88 9.80 9.85
C SER A 177 20.75 8.66 9.33
N GLY A 178 21.51 8.95 8.27
CA GLY A 178 22.47 8.03 7.65
C GLY A 178 21.84 6.90 6.82
N LEU A 179 20.53 6.92 6.60
CA LEU A 179 19.86 6.03 5.64
C LEU A 179 20.00 6.53 4.21
N ALA A 180 19.78 5.63 3.24
CA ALA A 180 19.71 5.99 1.83
C ALA A 180 18.66 7.09 1.59
N ASN A 181 18.99 8.06 0.73
CA ASN A 181 18.19 9.26 0.46
C ASN A 181 17.89 10.14 1.68
N ASP A 182 18.64 10.00 2.78
CA ASP A 182 18.65 11.03 3.81
C ASP A 182 19.10 12.35 3.17
N LEU A 183 18.21 13.34 3.18
CA LEU A 183 18.38 14.63 2.50
C LEU A 183 19.26 15.60 3.31
N GLU A 184 20.08 15.11 4.24
CA GLU A 184 21.19 15.90 4.76
C GLU A 184 22.21 16.08 3.63
N GLU A 185 21.96 17.10 2.81
CA GLU A 185 22.96 17.77 1.98
C GLU A 185 24.15 18.12 2.89
N PHE A 186 25.31 17.55 2.58
CA PHE A 186 26.60 18.05 3.07
C PHE A 186 26.91 19.42 2.46
#